data_AF-A0A7X4CY94-F1
#
_entry.id   AF-A0A7X4CY94-F1
#
_cell.length_a   1.000
_cell.length_b   1.000
_cell.length_c   1.000
_cell.angle_alpha   90.00
_cell.angle_beta   90.00
_cell.angle_gamma   90.00
#
_symmetry.space_group_name_H-M   'P 1'
#
loop_
_entity.id
_entity.type
_entity.pdbx_description
1 polymer ?
#
loop_
_entity_poly.entity_id
_entity_poly.type
_entity_poly.pdbx_seq_one_letter_code
_entity_poly.pdbx_strand_id
1 'polypeptide(L)'
;PRKFKIAVTGSPNDRAVTRAHDIGLRMIRNEAGEAGFEVIVGGGLGRTPMIGKVIREFLPRADLLPYLEAIVSVYNALGRRDNKYKARIKITVAENGLDEFRARVDTRFRHLRSHFRGADQAMLERIERAFAPPAFRSAPLGRYETVRETDPAFRSWTDANLAPHRAEGYAIVTVSLKAHGATPGDATSGQMRALADLAERFGHDELRISHEQNVILPHVHRSDLPEVHSILGEHGLATANVGLISDIIACPGMDYCALATARSIPIAQEIARRFDALKLEHGIGELKIKISGCINACGHHHVGHIGILGLDRAGVENYQVTLGGDGTETAAIGERAGPGFPAEEIVPAVERLVHAYLDLRSGRRETFLQTYRRLGIGPFKAALYPERVDANAA
;
A
#
# COMPACT_ATOMS: atom_id res chain seq x y z
N PRO A 1 -20.61 3.92 14.49
CA PRO A 1 -19.90 4.46 15.69
C PRO A 1 -18.65 5.30 15.37
N ARG A 2 -17.83 4.87 14.40
CA ARG A 2 -16.62 5.57 13.95
C ARG A 2 -16.45 5.38 12.43
N LYS A 3 -15.41 5.97 11.83
CA LYS A 3 -15.08 5.79 10.40
C LYS A 3 -15.09 4.29 10.03
N PHE A 4 -15.61 4.00 8.85
CA PHE A 4 -15.77 2.66 8.31
C PHE A 4 -15.12 2.59 6.93
N LYS A 5 -14.25 1.61 6.71
CA LYS A 5 -13.45 1.46 5.50
C LYS A 5 -13.66 0.08 4.90
N ILE A 6 -13.92 0.03 3.60
CA ILE A 6 -14.05 -1.20 2.82
C ILE A 6 -12.95 -1.23 1.77
N ALA A 7 -12.29 -2.38 1.60
CA ALA A 7 -11.33 -2.60 0.52
C ALA A 7 -11.69 -3.86 -0.26
N VAL A 8 -11.45 -3.84 -1.57
CA VAL A 8 -11.77 -4.93 -2.50
C VAL A 8 -10.54 -5.25 -3.35
N THR A 9 -10.24 -6.53 -3.52
CA THR A 9 -9.29 -7.02 -4.52
C THR A 9 -9.95 -8.09 -5.40
N GLY A 10 -9.70 -8.02 -6.70
CA GLY A 10 -10.06 -9.06 -7.67
C GLY A 10 -8.90 -9.97 -8.06
N SER A 11 -7.78 -9.86 -7.36
CA SER A 11 -6.50 -10.53 -7.65
C SER A 11 -6.06 -11.38 -6.46
N PRO A 12 -5.41 -12.54 -6.69
CA PRO A 12 -4.76 -13.30 -5.61
C PRO A 12 -3.68 -12.48 -4.90
N ASN A 13 -3.00 -11.59 -5.63
CA ASN A 13 -2.04 -10.64 -5.07
C ASN A 13 -2.81 -9.43 -4.55
N ASP A 14 -2.73 -9.16 -3.23
CA ASP A 14 -3.47 -8.05 -2.63
C ASP A 14 -2.77 -6.71 -2.89
N ARG A 15 -3.51 -5.76 -3.48
CA ARG A 15 -3.07 -4.39 -3.80
C ARG A 15 -3.92 -3.32 -3.11
N ALA A 16 -4.80 -3.74 -2.20
CA ALA A 16 -5.72 -2.88 -1.46
C ALA A 16 -5.54 -3.01 0.07
N VAL A 17 -4.65 -3.90 0.53
CA VAL A 17 -4.40 -4.18 1.95
C VAL A 17 -5.72 -4.55 2.64
N THR A 18 -6.45 -5.48 2.02
CA THR A 18 -7.84 -5.82 2.38
C THR A 18 -7.97 -6.21 3.84
N ARG A 19 -6.99 -6.93 4.38
CA ARG A 19 -6.95 -7.34 5.81
C ARG A 19 -6.75 -6.19 6.79
N ALA A 20 -6.43 -4.97 6.35
CA ALA A 20 -6.30 -3.79 7.20
C ALA A 20 -7.57 -2.91 7.26
N HIS A 21 -8.67 -3.35 6.64
CA HIS A 21 -9.92 -2.59 6.53
C HIS A 21 -11.00 -3.12 7.47
N ASP A 22 -12.03 -2.29 7.73
CA ASP A 22 -13.17 -2.69 8.58
C ASP A 22 -13.89 -3.89 7.93
N ILE A 23 -14.02 -3.86 6.59
CA ILE A 23 -14.33 -5.01 5.74
C ILE A 23 -13.28 -5.11 4.63
N GLY A 24 -12.69 -6.30 4.46
CA GLY A 24 -11.89 -6.68 3.30
C GLY A 24 -12.68 -7.66 2.42
N LEU A 25 -12.59 -7.51 1.11
CA LEU A 25 -13.25 -8.39 0.14
C LEU A 25 -12.23 -8.90 -0.86
N ARG A 26 -12.12 -10.22 -1.00
CA ARG A 26 -11.33 -10.86 -2.06
C ARG A 26 -12.26 -11.63 -2.97
N MET A 27 -12.31 -11.22 -4.25
CA MET A 27 -13.11 -11.93 -5.24
C MET A 27 -12.45 -13.28 -5.55
N ILE A 28 -13.22 -14.34 -5.45
CA ILE A 28 -12.78 -15.72 -5.68
C ILE A 28 -13.82 -16.46 -6.53
N ARG A 29 -13.45 -17.64 -7.04
CA ARG A 29 -14.38 -18.57 -7.67
C ARG A 29 -14.46 -19.83 -6.83
N ASN A 30 -15.66 -20.40 -6.71
CA ASN A 30 -15.83 -21.71 -6.07
C ASN A 30 -15.43 -22.85 -7.04
N GLU A 31 -15.57 -24.10 -6.59
CA GLU A 31 -15.26 -25.30 -7.39
C GLU A 31 -16.11 -25.41 -8.66
N ALA A 32 -17.32 -24.85 -8.66
CA ALA A 32 -18.20 -24.78 -9.83
C ALA A 32 -17.86 -23.61 -10.78
N GLY A 33 -16.85 -22.79 -10.47
CA GLY A 33 -16.43 -21.63 -11.26
C GLY A 33 -17.26 -20.36 -11.04
N GLU A 34 -18.22 -20.37 -10.12
CA GLU A 34 -19.09 -19.24 -9.81
C GLU A 34 -18.33 -18.17 -9.02
N ALA A 35 -18.54 -16.90 -9.40
CA ALA A 35 -17.88 -15.78 -8.74
C ALA A 35 -18.54 -15.43 -7.41
N GLY A 36 -17.71 -15.25 -6.38
CA GLY A 36 -18.12 -14.81 -5.05
C GLY A 36 -17.00 -14.09 -4.33
N PHE A 37 -17.16 -13.92 -3.02
CA PHE A 37 -16.24 -13.17 -2.19
C PHE A 37 -15.86 -13.94 -0.92
N GLU A 38 -14.56 -14.00 -0.63
CA GLU A 38 -14.09 -14.18 0.74
C GLU A 38 -14.28 -12.83 1.46
N VAL A 39 -14.96 -12.87 2.60
CA VAL A 39 -15.26 -11.68 3.41
C VAL A 39 -14.40 -11.69 4.66
N ILE A 40 -13.66 -10.61 4.85
CA ILE A 40 -12.77 -10.36 5.99
C ILE A 40 -13.36 -9.21 6.80
N VAL A 41 -13.31 -9.30 8.13
CA VAL A 41 -13.82 -8.26 9.04
C VAL A 41 -12.83 -7.93 10.14
N GLY A 42 -12.90 -6.72 10.67
CA GLY A 42 -12.20 -6.40 11.92
C GLY A 42 -10.73 -5.99 11.75
N GLY A 43 -10.33 -5.53 10.57
CA GLY A 43 -9.01 -4.98 10.33
C GLY A 43 -8.89 -3.51 10.77
N GLY A 44 -7.66 -3.04 10.96
CA GLY A 44 -7.37 -1.61 11.10
C GLY A 44 -6.03 -1.30 11.73
N LEU A 45 -5.27 -0.37 11.13
CA LEU A 45 -3.88 -0.11 11.54
C LEU A 45 -3.69 0.91 12.67
N GLY A 46 -4.56 1.91 12.84
CA GLY A 46 -4.29 2.95 13.86
C GLY A 46 -4.21 2.42 15.29
N ARG A 47 -3.44 3.06 16.18
CA ARG A 47 -3.09 2.76 17.60
C ARG A 47 -2.87 1.29 17.97
N THR A 48 -3.89 0.46 17.87
CA THR A 48 -3.85 -0.98 18.14
C THR A 48 -4.02 -1.72 16.83
N PRO A 49 -2.94 -1.96 16.06
CA PRO A 49 -3.06 -2.59 14.75
C PRO A 49 -3.67 -3.99 14.86
N MET A 50 -4.64 -4.31 14.00
CA MET A 50 -5.28 -5.61 13.94
C MET A 50 -5.45 -6.05 12.49
N ILE A 51 -5.11 -7.31 12.22
CA ILE A 51 -5.37 -7.98 10.95
C ILE A 51 -6.78 -8.55 10.98
N GLY A 52 -7.55 -8.23 9.95
CA GLY A 52 -8.92 -8.71 9.78
C GLY A 52 -8.96 -10.23 9.63
N LYS A 53 -10.06 -10.82 10.12
CA LYS A 53 -10.30 -12.27 10.11
C LYS A 53 -11.36 -12.62 9.08
N VAL A 54 -11.22 -13.76 8.42
CA VAL A 54 -12.25 -14.27 7.51
C VAL A 54 -13.51 -14.55 8.33
N ILE A 55 -14.60 -13.88 8.01
CA ILE A 55 -15.93 -14.10 8.60
C ILE A 55 -16.76 -15.05 7.73
N ARG A 56 -16.49 -15.06 6.42
CA ARG A 56 -17.17 -15.89 5.43
C ARG A 56 -16.18 -16.28 4.32
N GLU A 57 -15.94 -17.58 4.17
CA GLU A 57 -15.01 -18.10 3.15
C GLU A 57 -15.52 -17.85 1.72
N PHE A 58 -16.82 -18.02 1.50
CA PHE A 58 -17.46 -17.76 0.21
C PHE A 58 -18.85 -17.16 0.39
N LEU A 59 -19.04 -15.97 -0.18
CA LEU A 59 -20.31 -15.27 -0.29
C LEU A 59 -20.66 -15.10 -1.78
N PRO A 60 -21.83 -15.61 -2.24
CA PRO A 60 -22.28 -15.38 -3.61
C PRO A 60 -22.34 -13.90 -3.95
N ARG A 61 -22.01 -13.53 -5.19
CA ARG A 61 -22.01 -12.13 -5.64
C ARG A 61 -23.36 -11.42 -5.39
N ALA A 62 -24.48 -12.12 -5.59
CA ALA A 62 -25.83 -11.59 -5.36
C ALA A 62 -26.11 -11.26 -3.89
N ASP A 63 -25.41 -11.90 -2.95
CA ASP A 63 -25.61 -11.71 -1.51
C ASP A 63 -24.67 -10.64 -0.91
N LEU A 64 -23.81 -10.01 -1.73
CA LEU A 64 -22.77 -9.10 -1.23
C LEU A 64 -23.35 -7.92 -0.44
N LEU A 65 -24.21 -7.11 -1.05
CA LEU A 65 -24.76 -5.92 -0.39
C LEU A 65 -25.58 -6.25 0.87
N PRO A 66 -26.52 -7.22 0.89
CA PRO A 66 -27.23 -7.57 2.11
C PRO A 66 -26.29 -8.05 3.23
N TYR A 67 -25.21 -8.75 2.89
CA TYR A 67 -24.24 -9.22 3.89
C TYR A 67 -23.40 -8.07 4.45
N LEU A 68 -22.97 -7.13 3.60
CA LEU A 68 -22.27 -5.92 4.06
C LEU A 68 -23.15 -5.07 4.96
N GLU A 69 -24.43 -4.90 4.61
CA GLU A 69 -25.40 -4.18 5.45
C GLU A 69 -25.63 -4.90 6.78
N ALA A 70 -25.61 -6.24 6.80
CA ALA A 70 -25.68 -7.01 8.03
C ALA A 70 -24.47 -6.76 8.95
N ILE A 71 -23.24 -6.75 8.41
CA ILE A 71 -22.03 -6.40 9.17
C ILE A 71 -22.13 -4.99 9.74
N VAL A 72 -22.52 -4.01 8.91
CA VAL A 72 -22.68 -2.62 9.35
C VAL A 72 -23.76 -2.49 10.41
N SER A 73 -24.88 -3.21 10.28
CA SER A 73 -25.98 -3.24 11.27
C SER A 73 -25.51 -3.74 12.63
N VAL A 74 -24.78 -4.87 12.67
CA VAL A 74 -24.25 -5.45 13.91
C VAL A 74 -23.22 -4.52 14.54
N TYR A 75 -22.31 -3.95 13.73
CA TYR A 75 -21.36 -2.94 14.22
C TYR A 75 -22.07 -1.69 14.74
N ASN A 76 -23.16 -1.25 14.11
CA ASN A 76 -23.94 -0.12 14.57
C ASN A 76 -24.60 -0.38 15.92
N ALA A 77 -25.12 -1.59 16.14
CA ALA A 77 -25.76 -1.98 17.40
C ALA A 77 -24.74 -2.16 18.54
N LEU A 78 -23.66 -2.91 18.32
CA LEU A 78 -22.71 -3.31 19.36
C LEU A 78 -21.57 -2.32 19.58
N GLY A 79 -21.23 -1.52 18.57
CA GLY A 79 -20.02 -0.71 18.61
C GLY A 79 -20.11 0.43 19.63
N ARG A 80 -19.05 0.54 20.43
CA ARG A 80 -18.90 1.54 21.50
C ARG A 80 -19.07 2.98 20.99
N ARG A 81 -19.81 3.78 21.76
CA ARG A 81 -20.01 5.23 21.54
C ARG A 81 -19.52 6.08 22.72
N ASP A 82 -19.21 5.45 23.84
CA ASP A 82 -18.67 6.06 25.05
C ASP A 82 -17.18 6.42 24.91
N ASN A 83 -16.41 5.63 24.14
CA ASN A 83 -14.99 5.88 23.92
C ASN A 83 -14.62 5.80 22.44
N LYS A 84 -14.35 6.96 21.82
CA LYS A 84 -13.98 7.07 20.40
C LYS A 84 -12.73 6.28 20.01
N TYR A 85 -11.82 6.00 20.94
CA TYR A 85 -10.60 5.22 20.69
C TYR A 85 -10.86 3.71 20.66
N LYS A 86 -11.98 3.26 21.23
CA LYS A 86 -12.45 1.87 21.22
C LYS A 86 -13.67 1.64 20.30
N ALA A 87 -14.04 2.64 19.50
CA ALA A 87 -15.27 2.64 18.70
C ALA A 87 -15.15 1.98 17.31
N ARG A 88 -13.98 1.47 16.88
CA ARG A 88 -13.80 0.85 15.56
C ARG A 88 -14.24 -0.62 15.56
N ILE A 89 -14.70 -1.14 14.41
CA ILE A 89 -15.25 -2.51 14.32
C ILE A 89 -14.26 -3.59 14.80
N LYS A 90 -12.96 -3.39 14.58
CA LYS A 90 -11.91 -4.31 15.06
C LYS A 90 -11.99 -4.57 16.56
N ILE A 91 -12.36 -3.54 17.34
CA ILE A 91 -12.54 -3.65 18.79
C ILE A 91 -13.84 -4.39 19.10
N THR A 92 -14.92 -4.07 18.39
CA THR A 92 -16.20 -4.78 18.51
C THR A 92 -16.05 -6.28 18.24
N VAL A 93 -15.36 -6.66 17.16
CA VAL A 93 -15.09 -8.07 16.81
C VAL A 93 -14.19 -8.72 17.86
N ALA A 94 -13.17 -8.02 18.36
CA ALA A 94 -12.28 -8.55 19.39
C ALA A 94 -12.99 -8.79 20.73
N GLU A 95 -13.81 -7.83 21.19
CA GLU A 95 -14.52 -7.90 22.48
C GLU A 95 -15.64 -8.94 22.49
N ASN A 96 -16.30 -9.18 21.34
CA ASN A 96 -17.41 -10.15 21.25
C ASN A 96 -16.95 -11.54 20.78
N GLY A 97 -15.77 -11.66 20.18
CA GLY A 97 -15.32 -12.87 19.51
C GLY A 97 -15.87 -13.00 18.08
N LEU A 98 -15.10 -13.66 17.21
CA LEU A 98 -15.44 -13.78 15.78
C LEU A 98 -16.69 -14.62 15.56
N ASP A 99 -16.85 -15.73 16.29
CA ASP A 99 -17.98 -16.65 16.11
C ASP A 99 -19.31 -16.03 16.51
N GLU A 100 -19.35 -15.35 17.66
CA GLU A 100 -20.54 -14.63 18.12
C GLU A 100 -20.88 -13.45 17.19
N PHE A 101 -19.87 -12.69 16.75
CA PHE A 101 -20.08 -11.64 15.76
C PHE A 101 -20.64 -12.21 14.45
N ARG A 102 -20.10 -13.33 13.95
CA ARG A 102 -20.59 -14.05 12.77
C ARG A 102 -22.04 -14.49 12.94
N ALA A 103 -22.39 -15.11 14.07
CA ALA A 103 -23.75 -15.57 14.33
C ALA A 103 -24.78 -14.43 14.30
N ARG A 104 -24.43 -13.25 14.84
CA ARG A 104 -25.28 -12.05 14.77
C ARG A 104 -25.39 -11.51 13.34
N VAL A 105 -24.28 -11.48 12.60
CA VAL A 105 -24.28 -11.07 11.18
C VAL A 105 -25.15 -12.00 10.35
N ASP A 106 -25.01 -13.31 10.49
CA ASP A 106 -25.80 -14.29 9.74
C ASP A 106 -27.29 -14.21 10.09
N THR A 107 -27.62 -13.94 11.35
CA THR A 107 -29.01 -13.70 11.79
C THR A 107 -29.59 -12.45 11.15
N ARG A 108 -28.83 -11.34 11.16
CA ARG A 108 -29.26 -10.09 10.52
C ARG A 108 -29.33 -10.22 9.00
N PHE A 109 -28.39 -10.94 8.38
CA PHE A 109 -28.33 -11.19 6.95
C PHE A 109 -29.57 -11.94 6.47
N ARG A 110 -30.01 -13.01 7.15
CA ARG A 110 -31.24 -13.74 6.79
C ARG A 110 -32.46 -12.83 6.73
N HIS A 111 -32.58 -11.88 7.66
CA HIS A 111 -33.65 -10.89 7.64
C HIS A 111 -33.48 -9.87 6.51
N LEU A 112 -32.27 -9.35 6.29
CA LEU A 112 -32.02 -8.33 5.27
C LEU A 112 -32.15 -8.88 3.84
N ARG A 113 -31.69 -10.11 3.58
CA ARG A 113 -31.67 -10.72 2.25
C ARG A 113 -33.03 -10.69 1.56
N SER A 114 -34.13 -10.90 2.29
CA SER A 114 -35.49 -10.86 1.73
C SER A 114 -35.96 -9.47 1.28
N HIS A 115 -35.30 -8.41 1.73
CA HIS A 115 -35.58 -7.03 1.34
C HIS A 115 -34.82 -6.62 0.07
N PHE A 116 -33.77 -7.36 -0.31
CA PHE A 116 -33.03 -7.14 -1.55
C PHE A 116 -33.75 -7.85 -2.71
N ARG A 117 -34.59 -7.09 -3.43
CA ARG A 117 -35.47 -7.59 -4.50
C ARG A 117 -34.90 -7.39 -5.92
N GLY A 118 -33.56 -7.24 -6.05
CA GLY A 118 -32.87 -7.17 -7.34
C GLY A 118 -32.58 -5.77 -7.88
N ALA A 119 -32.99 -4.70 -7.18
CA ALA A 119 -32.65 -3.33 -7.58
C ALA A 119 -31.13 -3.08 -7.59
N ASP A 120 -30.43 -3.69 -6.64
CA ASP A 120 -28.97 -3.72 -6.56
C ASP A 120 -28.32 -4.46 -7.74
N GLN A 121 -28.95 -5.55 -8.20
CA GLN A 121 -28.44 -6.31 -9.34
C GLN A 121 -28.65 -5.54 -10.65
N ALA A 122 -29.81 -4.91 -10.82
CA ALA A 122 -30.07 -4.01 -11.96
C ALA A 122 -29.10 -2.81 -11.99
N MET A 123 -28.79 -2.23 -10.81
CA MET A 123 -27.76 -1.20 -10.67
C MET A 123 -26.39 -1.71 -11.13
N LEU A 124 -26.02 -2.91 -10.68
CA LEU A 124 -24.74 -3.53 -10.97
C LEU A 124 -24.58 -3.82 -12.47
N GLU A 125 -25.59 -4.38 -13.13
CA GLU A 125 -25.59 -4.61 -14.59
C GLU A 125 -25.41 -3.31 -15.40
N ARG A 126 -25.95 -2.19 -14.89
CA ARG A 126 -25.75 -0.88 -15.51
C ARG A 126 -24.33 -0.38 -15.33
N ILE A 127 -23.76 -0.53 -14.13
CA ILE A 127 -22.37 -0.16 -13.85
C ILE A 127 -21.43 -0.99 -14.71
N GLU A 128 -21.60 -2.31 -14.78
CA GLU A 128 -20.72 -3.19 -15.57
C GLU A 128 -20.63 -2.77 -17.04
N ARG A 129 -21.72 -2.32 -17.64
CA ARG A 129 -21.73 -1.79 -19.01
C ARG A 129 -20.91 -0.51 -19.17
N ALA A 130 -20.86 0.34 -18.14
CA ALA A 130 -20.05 1.57 -18.15
C ALA A 130 -18.54 1.31 -17.96
N PHE A 131 -18.16 0.12 -17.48
CA PHE A 131 -16.77 -0.29 -17.28
C PHE A 131 -16.34 -1.40 -18.25
N ALA A 132 -16.90 -1.40 -19.46
CA ALA A 132 -16.47 -2.31 -20.52
C ALA A 132 -14.98 -2.08 -20.83
N PRO A 133 -14.20 -3.15 -21.10
CA PRO A 133 -12.81 -2.99 -21.52
C PRO A 133 -12.71 -2.09 -22.76
N PRO A 134 -11.70 -1.22 -22.85
CA PRO A 134 -11.50 -0.40 -24.04
C PRO A 134 -11.14 -1.27 -25.26
N ALA A 135 -11.30 -0.72 -26.45
CA ALA A 135 -10.86 -1.36 -27.69
C ALA A 135 -9.33 -1.33 -27.77
N PHE A 136 -8.71 -2.48 -27.49
CA PHE A 136 -7.25 -2.64 -27.58
C PHE A 136 -6.81 -2.74 -29.05
N ARG A 137 -5.70 -2.09 -29.39
CA ARG A 137 -5.09 -2.14 -30.73
C ARG A 137 -3.84 -3.02 -30.74
N SER A 138 -3.48 -3.50 -31.93
CA SER A 138 -2.19 -4.16 -32.17
C SER A 138 -1.29 -3.24 -32.99
N ALA A 139 -0.01 -3.17 -32.66
CA ALA A 139 0.99 -2.47 -33.47
C ALA A 139 2.40 -3.08 -33.27
N PRO A 140 3.32 -2.89 -34.22
CA PRO A 140 4.70 -3.36 -34.10
C PRO A 140 5.42 -2.76 -32.88
N LEU A 141 6.28 -3.57 -32.24
CA LEU A 141 7.03 -3.17 -31.04
C LEU A 141 8.49 -2.79 -31.30
N GLY A 142 8.96 -2.82 -32.56
CA GLY A 142 10.37 -2.59 -32.90
C GLY A 142 10.93 -1.28 -32.33
N ARG A 143 10.17 -0.17 -32.39
CA ARG A 143 10.61 1.11 -31.77
C ARG A 143 10.79 0.99 -30.26
N TYR A 144 9.86 0.31 -29.57
CA TYR A 144 9.96 0.11 -28.12
C TYR A 144 11.19 -0.73 -27.76
N GLU A 145 11.43 -1.81 -28.51
CA GLU A 145 12.57 -2.70 -28.31
C GLU A 145 13.89 -1.97 -28.55
N THR A 146 14.03 -1.25 -29.67
CA THR A 146 15.22 -0.47 -29.98
C THR A 146 15.52 0.57 -28.91
N VAL A 147 14.53 1.39 -28.51
CA VAL A 147 14.76 2.43 -27.48
C VAL A 147 15.14 1.79 -26.15
N ARG A 148 14.52 0.67 -25.77
CA ARG A 148 14.86 -0.04 -24.53
C ARG A 148 16.27 -0.64 -24.54
N GLU A 149 16.81 -0.98 -25.71
CA GLU A 149 18.19 -1.43 -25.85
C GLU A 149 19.19 -0.27 -25.84
N THR A 150 18.84 0.87 -26.45
CA THR A 150 19.77 1.99 -26.65
C THR A 150 19.72 3.07 -25.57
N ASP A 151 18.65 3.16 -24.78
CA ASP A 151 18.47 4.16 -23.72
C ASP A 151 18.41 3.49 -22.33
N PRO A 152 19.51 3.59 -21.53
CA PRO A 152 19.55 3.03 -20.18
C PRO A 152 18.53 3.63 -19.21
N ALA A 153 18.17 4.91 -19.36
CA ALA A 153 17.20 5.57 -18.51
C ALA A 153 15.79 5.03 -18.79
N PHE A 154 15.42 4.94 -20.07
CA PHE A 154 14.17 4.31 -20.48
C PHE A 154 14.13 2.84 -20.04
N ARG A 155 15.22 2.08 -20.21
CA ARG A 155 15.30 0.69 -19.75
C ARG A 155 15.03 0.58 -18.25
N SER A 156 15.73 1.38 -17.43
CA SER A 156 15.52 1.41 -15.98
C SER A 156 14.08 1.72 -15.61
N TRP A 157 13.48 2.72 -16.26
CA TRP A 157 12.08 3.07 -16.06
C TRP A 157 11.14 1.93 -16.45
N THR A 158 11.35 1.27 -17.59
CA THR A 158 10.53 0.12 -18.00
C THR A 158 10.67 -1.07 -17.06
N ASP A 159 11.84 -1.26 -16.45
CA ASP A 159 12.11 -2.35 -15.50
C ASP A 159 11.39 -2.12 -14.15
N ALA A 160 11.27 -0.87 -13.71
CA ALA A 160 10.67 -0.52 -12.42
C ALA A 160 9.17 -0.19 -12.50
N ASN A 161 8.74 0.56 -13.51
CA ASN A 161 7.43 1.23 -13.50
C ASN A 161 6.34 0.48 -14.28
N LEU A 162 6.66 -0.64 -14.91
CA LEU A 162 5.70 -1.41 -15.71
C LEU A 162 5.24 -2.68 -15.00
N ALA A 163 3.94 -2.96 -15.10
CA ALA A 163 3.40 -4.27 -14.78
C ALA A 163 2.81 -4.94 -16.04
N PRO A 164 2.79 -6.29 -16.10
CA PRO A 164 2.14 -7.01 -17.18
C PRO A 164 0.68 -6.64 -17.33
N HIS A 165 0.21 -6.57 -18.58
CA HIS A 165 -1.18 -6.34 -18.92
C HIS A 165 -1.79 -7.60 -19.53
N ARG A 166 -3.10 -7.79 -19.39
CA ARG A 166 -3.82 -8.97 -19.92
C ARG A 166 -3.93 -8.99 -21.45
N ALA A 167 -3.98 -7.81 -22.08
CA ALA A 167 -3.98 -7.68 -23.53
C ALA A 167 -2.54 -7.68 -24.02
N GLU A 168 -2.28 -8.47 -25.05
CA GLU A 168 -0.97 -8.56 -25.71
C GLU A 168 -0.52 -7.19 -26.25
N GLY A 169 0.78 -6.91 -26.20
CA GLY A 169 1.34 -5.64 -26.65
C GLY A 169 1.12 -4.46 -25.69
N TYR A 170 0.33 -4.61 -24.61
CA TYR A 170 0.10 -3.56 -23.61
C TYR A 170 0.94 -3.72 -22.34
N ALA A 171 1.01 -2.65 -21.56
CA ALA A 171 1.57 -2.60 -20.22
C ALA A 171 0.70 -1.70 -19.32
N ILE A 172 0.76 -1.96 -18.01
CA ILE A 172 0.23 -1.07 -16.99
C ILE A 172 1.40 -0.18 -16.56
N VAL A 173 1.28 1.14 -16.72
CA VAL A 173 2.31 2.09 -16.30
C VAL A 173 1.97 2.64 -14.93
N THR A 174 2.88 2.53 -13.98
CA THR A 174 2.81 3.24 -12.70
C THR A 174 3.70 4.49 -12.77
N VAL A 175 3.07 5.65 -12.78
CA VAL A 175 3.75 6.95 -12.70
C VAL A 175 4.04 7.24 -11.23
N SER A 176 5.32 7.32 -10.89
CA SER A 176 5.77 7.64 -9.53
C SER A 176 5.56 9.12 -9.24
N LEU A 177 4.94 9.43 -8.09
CA LEU A 177 4.86 10.80 -7.56
C LEU A 177 5.89 11.04 -6.45
N LYS A 178 7.01 10.32 -6.52
CA LYS A 178 7.99 10.22 -5.44
C LYS A 178 9.42 10.32 -5.96
N ALA A 179 9.65 11.31 -6.83
CA ALA A 179 10.99 11.68 -7.23
C ALA A 179 11.86 11.97 -6.00
N HIS A 180 13.14 11.62 -6.03
CA HIS A 180 14.02 11.77 -4.88
C HIS A 180 14.07 13.23 -4.40
N GLY A 181 13.73 13.45 -3.14
CA GLY A 181 13.67 14.77 -2.52
C GLY A 181 12.36 15.56 -2.73
N ALA A 182 11.44 15.09 -3.60
CA ALA A 182 10.09 15.64 -3.73
C ALA A 182 9.18 15.16 -2.60
N THR A 183 8.07 15.86 -2.37
CA THR A 183 7.04 15.42 -1.39
C THR A 183 6.36 14.14 -1.89
N PRO A 184 6.42 13.02 -1.15
CA PRO A 184 5.86 11.76 -1.63
C PRO A 184 4.35 11.83 -1.83
N GLY A 185 3.89 11.55 -3.05
CA GLY A 185 2.47 11.46 -3.38
C GLY A 185 1.82 12.78 -3.77
N ASP A 186 2.57 13.89 -3.78
CA ASP A 186 2.08 15.18 -4.25
C ASP A 186 2.19 15.30 -5.76
N ALA A 187 1.23 15.99 -6.37
CA ALA A 187 1.27 16.38 -7.78
C ALA A 187 0.87 17.85 -7.90
N THR A 188 1.59 18.58 -8.75
CA THR A 188 1.21 19.95 -9.12
C THR A 188 0.03 19.95 -10.09
N SER A 189 -0.67 21.08 -10.23
CA SER A 189 -1.75 21.21 -11.21
C SER A 189 -1.28 20.99 -12.65
N GLY A 190 -0.05 21.39 -12.99
CA GLY A 190 0.56 21.14 -14.29
C GLY A 190 0.78 19.65 -14.54
N GLN A 191 1.32 18.92 -13.56
CA GLN A 191 1.49 17.46 -13.63
C GLN A 191 0.14 16.74 -13.74
N MET A 192 -0.89 17.20 -13.02
CA MET A 192 -2.23 16.62 -13.12
C MET A 192 -2.84 16.78 -14.52
N ARG A 193 -2.62 17.93 -15.18
CA ARG A 193 -3.06 18.15 -16.58
C ARG A 193 -2.29 17.24 -17.53
N ALA A 194 -0.97 17.16 -17.39
CA ALA A 194 -0.16 16.28 -18.23
C ALA A 194 -0.57 14.80 -18.10
N LEU A 195 -0.89 14.35 -16.88
CA LEU A 195 -1.40 13.00 -16.64
C LEU A 195 -2.77 12.76 -17.29
N ALA A 196 -3.66 13.76 -17.27
CA ALA A 196 -4.96 13.69 -17.94
C ALA A 196 -4.78 13.59 -19.47
N ASP A 197 -3.91 14.43 -20.05
CA ASP A 197 -3.62 14.40 -21.49
C ASP A 197 -3.00 13.04 -21.91
N LEU A 198 -2.10 12.49 -21.08
CA LEU A 198 -1.54 11.14 -21.29
C LEU A 198 -2.61 10.05 -21.21
N ALA A 199 -3.57 10.17 -20.29
CA ALA A 199 -4.66 9.21 -20.16
C ALA A 199 -5.58 9.24 -21.38
N GLU A 200 -5.99 10.43 -21.82
CA GLU A 200 -6.82 10.61 -23.01
C GLU A 200 -6.14 10.03 -24.26
N ARG A 201 -4.85 10.34 -24.45
CA ARG A 201 -4.09 9.95 -25.66
C ARG A 201 -3.66 8.48 -25.67
N PHE A 202 -3.22 7.95 -24.53
CA PHE A 202 -2.52 6.66 -24.47
C PHE A 202 -3.13 5.67 -23.46
N GLY A 203 -3.93 6.15 -22.51
CA GLY A 203 -4.49 5.35 -21.41
C GLY A 203 -5.97 5.00 -21.56
N HIS A 204 -6.58 5.30 -22.70
CA HIS A 204 -8.02 5.15 -22.96
C HIS A 204 -8.90 5.96 -22.01
N ASP A 205 -8.52 7.22 -21.76
CA ASP A 205 -9.21 8.17 -20.89
C ASP A 205 -9.39 7.65 -19.45
N GLU A 206 -8.46 6.80 -18.99
CA GLU A 206 -8.50 6.19 -17.67
C GLU A 206 -7.22 6.44 -16.87
N LEU A 207 -7.40 6.89 -15.62
CA LEU A 207 -6.37 6.92 -14.58
C LEU A 207 -6.86 6.19 -13.34
N ARG A 208 -5.94 5.52 -12.64
CA ARG A 208 -6.23 4.95 -11.31
C ARG A 208 -5.25 5.48 -10.28
N ILE A 209 -5.77 5.87 -9.12
CA ILE A 209 -4.94 6.28 -7.98
C ILE A 209 -4.64 5.06 -7.11
N SER A 210 -3.35 4.79 -6.93
CA SER A 210 -2.88 3.71 -6.07
C SER A 210 -2.97 4.09 -4.59
N HIS A 211 -3.28 3.11 -3.73
CA HIS A 211 -3.10 3.25 -2.29
C HIS A 211 -1.63 3.49 -1.87
N GLU A 212 -0.68 3.25 -2.78
CA GLU A 212 0.74 3.56 -2.61
C GLU A 212 1.06 5.00 -3.02
N GLN A 213 0.06 5.88 -3.21
CA GLN A 213 0.24 7.31 -3.52
C GLN A 213 0.88 7.59 -4.90
N ASN A 214 0.70 6.67 -5.85
CA ASN A 214 1.16 6.81 -7.24
C ASN A 214 -0.05 6.80 -8.20
N VAL A 215 0.17 7.21 -9.46
CA VAL A 215 -0.86 7.26 -10.50
C VAL A 215 -0.62 6.12 -11.50
N ILE A 216 -1.69 5.50 -11.99
CA ILE A 216 -1.62 4.36 -12.89
C ILE A 216 -2.32 4.72 -14.20
N LEU A 217 -1.62 4.53 -15.32
CA LEU A 217 -2.19 4.44 -16.66
C LEU A 217 -2.40 2.94 -16.97
N PRO A 218 -3.63 2.43 -16.91
CA PRO A 218 -3.87 0.99 -16.86
C PRO A 218 -3.70 0.30 -18.21
N HIS A 219 -3.73 1.06 -19.32
CA HIS A 219 -3.93 0.52 -20.66
C HIS A 219 -3.02 1.19 -21.70
N VAL A 220 -1.70 1.17 -21.52
CA VAL A 220 -0.75 1.78 -22.48
C VAL A 220 -0.19 0.73 -23.44
N HIS A 221 -0.33 0.93 -24.74
CA HIS A 221 0.31 0.07 -25.73
C HIS A 221 1.82 0.30 -25.73
N ARG A 222 2.63 -0.77 -25.76
CA ARG A 222 4.08 -0.68 -25.58
C ARG A 222 4.79 0.16 -26.64
N SER A 223 4.24 0.23 -27.85
CA SER A 223 4.76 1.12 -28.92
C SER A 223 4.82 2.59 -28.52
N ASP A 224 3.96 3.01 -27.58
CA ASP A 224 3.81 4.42 -27.19
C ASP A 224 4.67 4.78 -25.98
N LEU A 225 5.21 3.77 -25.28
CA LEU A 225 5.99 3.97 -24.07
C LEU A 225 7.18 4.93 -24.25
N PRO A 226 7.92 4.94 -25.38
CA PRO A 226 8.96 5.93 -25.59
C PRO A 226 8.43 7.39 -25.57
N GLU A 227 7.27 7.63 -26.16
CA GLU A 227 6.64 8.97 -26.16
C GLU A 227 6.07 9.31 -24.79
N VAL A 228 5.36 8.37 -24.15
CA VAL A 228 4.85 8.53 -22.78
C VAL A 228 5.99 8.86 -21.81
N HIS A 229 7.11 8.14 -21.89
CA HIS A 229 8.27 8.39 -21.05
C HIS A 229 8.88 9.78 -21.30
N SER A 230 8.97 10.22 -22.56
CA SER A 230 9.44 11.57 -22.90
C SER A 230 8.58 12.65 -22.25
N ILE A 231 7.25 12.56 -22.41
CA ILE A 231 6.30 13.52 -21.83
C ILE A 231 6.37 13.49 -20.29
N LEU A 232 6.43 12.31 -19.68
CA LEU A 232 6.63 12.20 -18.24
C LEU A 232 7.95 12.85 -17.80
N GLY A 233 9.01 12.71 -18.59
CA GLY A 233 10.31 13.34 -18.35
C GLY A 233 10.23 14.87 -18.32
N GLU A 234 9.54 15.47 -19.29
CA GLU A 234 9.31 16.93 -19.37
C GLU A 234 8.58 17.49 -18.12
N HIS A 235 7.78 16.66 -17.46
CA HIS A 235 7.03 17.02 -16.25
C HIS A 235 7.63 16.50 -14.94
N GLY A 236 8.83 15.90 -14.97
CA GLY A 236 9.50 15.36 -13.78
C GLY A 236 8.78 14.15 -13.16
N LEU A 237 8.09 13.36 -13.98
CA LEU A 237 7.28 12.20 -13.58
C LEU A 237 7.86 10.85 -14.07
N ALA A 238 9.06 10.86 -14.67
CA ALA A 238 9.71 9.67 -15.23
C ALA A 238 10.62 8.93 -14.23
N THR A 239 10.50 9.15 -12.92
CA THR A 239 11.36 8.49 -11.92
C THR A 239 11.15 6.96 -11.93
N ALA A 240 12.26 6.23 -12.09
CA ALA A 240 12.34 4.78 -12.21
C ALA A 240 12.44 4.06 -10.85
N ASN A 241 11.50 4.30 -9.93
CA ASN A 241 11.64 3.86 -8.53
C ASN A 241 10.49 3.05 -7.94
N VAL A 242 9.45 2.71 -8.71
CA VAL A 242 8.27 2.00 -8.19
C VAL A 242 8.68 0.68 -7.51
N GLY A 243 8.24 0.50 -6.26
CA GLY A 243 8.59 -0.66 -5.41
C GLY A 243 9.98 -0.61 -4.76
N LEU A 244 10.81 0.40 -5.06
CA LEU A 244 12.15 0.56 -4.50
C LEU A 244 12.14 1.41 -3.22
N ILE A 245 13.30 1.56 -2.59
CA ILE A 245 13.42 2.20 -1.27
C ILE A 245 12.94 3.65 -1.24
N SER A 246 13.03 4.40 -2.34
CA SER A 246 12.51 5.78 -2.45
C SER A 246 11.02 5.87 -2.77
N ASP A 247 10.32 4.77 -3.08
CA ASP A 247 8.86 4.73 -3.30
C ASP A 247 8.09 4.75 -1.96
N ILE A 248 8.49 5.67 -1.07
CA ILE A 248 8.07 5.72 0.33
C ILE A 248 6.62 6.18 0.45
N ILE A 249 5.82 5.49 1.27
CA ILE A 249 4.52 6.01 1.66
C ILE A 249 4.69 6.89 2.89
N ALA A 250 4.32 8.16 2.80
CA ALA A 250 4.36 9.09 3.92
C ALA A 250 3.01 9.79 4.10
N CYS A 251 2.55 9.93 5.33
CA CYS A 251 1.44 10.83 5.62
C CYS A 251 1.89 12.30 5.61
N PRO A 252 0.97 13.27 5.61
CA PRO A 252 1.35 14.69 5.67
C PRO A 252 2.14 15.11 6.92
N GLY A 253 2.03 14.38 8.03
CA GLY A 253 2.79 14.69 9.25
C GLY A 253 2.46 16.06 9.84
N MET A 254 3.32 16.56 10.74
CA MET A 254 3.13 17.86 11.40
C MET A 254 3.22 19.06 10.44
N ASP A 255 3.73 18.85 9.22
CA ASP A 255 3.79 19.88 8.18
C ASP A 255 2.38 20.40 7.82
N TYR A 256 1.35 19.55 7.89
CA TYR A 256 -0.03 19.91 7.53
C TYR A 256 -1.11 19.35 8.47
N CYS A 257 -0.83 18.30 9.23
CA CYS A 257 -1.83 17.59 10.01
C CYS A 257 -1.84 18.02 11.49
N ALA A 258 -2.95 18.60 11.94
CA ALA A 258 -3.18 18.99 13.34
C ALA A 258 -3.24 17.81 14.35
N LEU A 259 -3.19 16.56 13.87
CA LEU A 259 -3.17 15.36 14.72
C LEU A 259 -1.79 14.69 14.79
N ALA A 260 -0.82 15.18 14.03
CA ALA A 260 0.51 14.60 13.99
C ALA A 260 1.31 14.98 15.25
N THR A 261 2.22 14.09 15.63
CA THR A 261 3.13 14.27 16.77
C THR A 261 4.58 14.44 16.32
N ALA A 262 4.88 14.15 15.06
CA ALA A 262 6.14 14.43 14.41
C ALA A 262 5.90 14.67 12.90
N ARG A 263 6.87 15.29 12.23
CA ARG A 263 6.93 15.39 10.78
C ARG A 263 7.11 14.01 10.13
N SER A 264 6.77 13.90 8.85
CA SER A 264 6.98 12.66 8.11
C SER A 264 7.43 12.87 6.67
N ILE A 265 7.05 13.98 6.04
CA ILE A 265 7.51 14.33 4.70
C ILE A 265 9.04 14.55 4.67
N PRO A 266 9.64 15.35 5.57
CA PRO A 266 11.10 15.56 5.57
C PRO A 266 11.89 14.27 5.74
N ILE A 267 11.47 13.38 6.65
CA ILE A 267 12.14 12.08 6.84
C ILE A 267 12.08 11.22 5.56
N ALA A 268 10.93 11.19 4.87
CA ALA A 268 10.83 10.45 3.61
C ALA A 268 11.75 11.05 2.53
N GLN A 269 11.78 12.38 2.42
CA GLN A 269 12.64 13.08 1.47
C GLN A 269 14.13 12.83 1.75
N GLU A 270 14.55 12.88 3.00
CA GLU A 270 15.94 12.66 3.40
C GLU A 270 16.38 11.22 3.16
N ILE A 271 15.54 10.23 3.47
CA ILE A 271 15.82 8.82 3.13
C ILE A 271 15.97 8.68 1.61
N ALA A 272 15.02 9.19 0.81
CA ALA A 272 15.09 9.10 -0.64
C ALA A 272 16.38 9.76 -1.19
N ARG A 273 16.70 11.00 -0.78
CA ARG A 273 17.94 11.68 -1.19
C ARG A 273 19.19 10.91 -0.77
N ARG A 274 19.19 10.32 0.44
CA ARG A 274 20.33 9.55 0.94
C ARG A 274 20.60 8.32 0.08
N PHE A 275 19.58 7.54 -0.25
CA PHE A 275 19.75 6.33 -1.06
C PHE A 275 20.00 6.60 -2.54
N ASP A 276 19.55 7.75 -3.07
CA ASP A 276 20.01 8.24 -4.38
C ASP A 276 21.50 8.60 -4.35
N ALA A 277 21.96 9.33 -3.33
CA ALA A 277 23.37 9.71 -3.18
C ALA A 277 24.29 8.49 -3.05
N LEU A 278 23.84 7.45 -2.35
CA LEU A 278 24.57 6.17 -2.20
C LEU A 278 24.56 5.31 -3.47
N LYS A 279 23.67 5.58 -4.45
CA LYS A 279 23.47 4.77 -5.65
C LYS A 279 23.20 3.28 -5.34
N LEU A 280 22.53 3.01 -4.21
CA LEU A 280 22.26 1.64 -3.73
C LEU A 280 20.86 1.13 -4.06
N GLU A 281 19.93 2.02 -4.44
CA GLU A 281 18.52 1.70 -4.61
C GLU A 281 18.25 0.43 -5.45
N HIS A 282 18.79 0.35 -6.67
CA HIS A 282 18.62 -0.84 -7.51
C HIS A 282 19.37 -2.08 -6.98
N GLY A 283 20.41 -1.89 -6.16
CA GLY A 283 21.15 -2.97 -5.50
C GLY A 283 20.39 -3.59 -4.32
N ILE A 284 19.52 -2.79 -3.68
CA ILE A 284 18.62 -3.19 -2.58
C ILE A 284 17.48 -4.05 -3.11
N GLY A 285 16.91 -3.68 -4.26
CA GLY A 285 15.72 -4.30 -4.83
C GLY A 285 14.45 -3.83 -4.11
N GLU A 286 13.41 -4.67 -4.13
CA GLU A 286 12.11 -4.32 -3.54
C GLU A 286 12.21 -4.06 -2.03
N LEU A 287 11.81 -2.86 -1.60
CA LEU A 287 11.81 -2.47 -0.20
C LEU A 287 10.78 -1.37 0.09
N LYS A 288 9.73 -1.70 0.86
CA LYS A 288 8.65 -0.76 1.16
C LYS A 288 8.83 -0.09 2.53
N ILE A 289 9.22 1.18 2.51
CA ILE A 289 9.24 2.03 3.71
C ILE A 289 7.91 2.77 3.84
N LYS A 290 7.36 2.78 5.06
CA LYS A 290 6.05 3.40 5.35
C LYS A 290 6.14 4.25 6.61
N ILE A 291 5.82 5.54 6.49
CA ILE A 291 6.05 6.54 7.53
C ILE A 291 4.72 7.18 7.96
N SER A 292 4.51 7.31 9.27
CA SER A 292 3.40 8.09 9.82
C SER A 292 3.87 8.99 10.94
N GLY A 293 3.50 10.27 10.88
CA GLY A 293 3.83 11.25 11.92
C GLY A 293 3.09 11.05 13.26
N CYS A 294 2.17 10.08 13.37
CA CYS A 294 1.57 9.68 14.64
C CYS A 294 0.94 8.28 14.57
N ILE A 295 0.46 7.83 15.73
CA ILE A 295 -0.17 6.51 15.96
C ILE A 295 -1.41 6.22 15.10
N ASN A 296 -1.97 7.21 14.39
CA ASN A 296 -3.14 7.00 13.54
C ASN A 296 -2.84 6.15 12.30
N ALA A 297 -1.54 5.99 11.97
CA ALA A 297 -1.04 5.11 10.92
C ALA A 297 -1.59 5.42 9.51
N CYS A 298 -1.76 6.70 9.16
CA CYS A 298 -2.27 7.09 7.84
C CYS A 298 -1.33 6.65 6.70
N GLY A 299 -0.02 6.65 6.92
CA GLY A 299 0.96 6.11 5.97
C GLY A 299 1.17 4.59 6.09
N HIS A 300 0.35 3.89 6.88
CA HIS A 300 0.35 2.43 7.00
C HIS A 300 1.68 1.83 7.53
N HIS A 301 2.38 2.54 8.42
CA HIS A 301 3.70 2.11 8.94
C HIS A 301 3.73 0.69 9.52
N HIS A 302 2.65 0.23 10.16
CA HIS A 302 2.58 -1.14 10.71
C HIS A 302 2.70 -2.27 9.68
N VAL A 303 2.48 -1.99 8.40
CA VAL A 303 2.55 -2.96 7.29
C VAL A 303 3.58 -2.52 6.24
N GLY A 304 4.59 -1.77 6.66
CA GLY A 304 5.80 -1.52 5.88
C GLY A 304 6.86 -2.56 6.24
N HIS A 305 7.72 -2.90 5.26
CA HIS A 305 8.87 -3.75 5.53
C HIS A 305 9.73 -3.10 6.63
N ILE A 306 9.89 -1.78 6.50
CA ILE A 306 10.38 -0.86 7.52
C ILE A 306 9.27 0.17 7.77
N GLY A 307 8.65 0.10 8.93
CA GLY A 307 7.65 1.06 9.39
C GLY A 307 8.27 2.10 10.30
N ILE A 308 8.00 3.39 10.07
CA ILE A 308 8.48 4.50 10.89
C ILE A 308 7.27 5.23 11.49
N LEU A 309 7.24 5.28 12.83
CA LEU A 309 6.21 5.95 13.61
C LEU A 309 6.81 7.16 14.33
N GLY A 310 6.37 8.36 13.94
CA GLY A 310 6.63 9.60 14.65
C GLY A 310 5.85 9.67 15.96
N LEU A 311 6.54 10.07 17.03
CA LEU A 311 6.04 10.23 18.39
C LEU A 311 6.58 11.55 18.96
N ASP A 312 5.85 12.11 19.90
CA ASP A 312 6.36 13.17 20.77
C ASP A 312 6.96 12.54 22.03
N ARG A 313 8.18 12.95 22.39
CA ARG A 313 8.79 12.64 23.68
C ARG A 313 9.28 13.94 24.32
N ALA A 314 8.51 14.43 25.27
CA ALA A 314 8.80 15.66 26.02
C ALA A 314 9.02 16.88 25.10
N GLY A 315 8.19 17.02 24.06
CA GLY A 315 8.27 18.14 23.11
C GLY A 315 9.30 17.94 21.99
N VAL A 316 9.97 16.79 21.92
CA VAL A 316 10.94 16.46 20.88
C VAL A 316 10.42 15.32 20.01
N GLU A 317 10.56 15.48 18.68
CA GLU A 317 10.20 14.45 17.71
C GLU A 317 11.09 13.21 17.88
N ASN A 318 10.46 12.05 17.96
CA ASN A 318 11.15 10.77 18.11
C ASN A 318 10.48 9.70 17.23
N TYR A 319 11.29 8.94 16.50
CA TYR A 319 10.83 8.01 15.46
C TYR A 319 11.07 6.55 15.88
N GLN A 320 10.00 5.80 16.08
CA GLN A 320 10.05 4.37 16.39
C GLN A 320 10.04 3.54 15.11
N VAL A 321 10.94 2.55 15.03
CA VAL A 321 11.04 1.62 13.91
C VAL A 321 10.31 0.31 14.22
N THR A 322 9.57 -0.18 13.24
CA THR A 322 8.98 -1.53 13.19
C THR A 322 9.48 -2.26 11.95
N LEU A 323 9.71 -3.57 12.04
CA LEU A 323 10.29 -4.38 10.97
C LEU A 323 9.42 -5.59 10.63
N GLY A 324 9.44 -6.01 9.37
CA GLY A 324 8.78 -7.24 8.92
C GLY A 324 7.28 -7.11 8.66
N GLY A 325 6.75 -5.87 8.61
CA GLY A 325 5.36 -5.64 8.24
C GLY A 325 5.12 -5.94 6.77
N ASP A 326 3.92 -6.44 6.46
CA ASP A 326 3.52 -6.84 5.12
C ASP A 326 2.05 -6.47 4.89
N GLY A 327 1.76 -5.78 3.79
CA GLY A 327 0.42 -5.33 3.41
C GLY A 327 -0.23 -6.18 2.31
N THR A 328 0.44 -7.24 1.86
CA THR A 328 -0.02 -8.15 0.79
C THR A 328 -0.99 -9.21 1.34
N GLU A 329 -1.27 -10.25 0.56
CA GLU A 329 -2.07 -11.40 0.96
C GLU A 329 -1.48 -12.15 2.18
N THR A 330 -0.16 -12.07 2.40
CA THR A 330 0.52 -12.63 3.59
C THR A 330 0.59 -11.66 4.77
N ALA A 331 -0.40 -10.76 4.87
CA ALA A 331 -0.42 -9.62 5.78
C ALA A 331 0.15 -9.91 7.19
N ALA A 332 1.12 -9.09 7.60
CA ALA A 332 1.79 -9.18 8.89
C ALA A 332 1.97 -7.78 9.49
N ILE A 333 1.82 -7.67 10.81
CA ILE A 333 2.15 -6.45 11.54
C ILE A 333 3.63 -6.48 11.90
N GLY A 334 4.34 -5.41 11.59
CA GLY A 334 5.77 -5.29 11.90
C GLY A 334 6.04 -5.31 13.41
N GLU A 335 7.13 -5.96 13.79
CA GLU A 335 7.60 -6.04 15.18
C GLU A 335 8.41 -4.79 15.53
N ARG A 336 8.19 -4.23 16.72
CA ARG A 336 8.95 -3.08 17.22
C ARG A 336 10.42 -3.44 17.40
N ALA A 337 11.30 -2.66 16.76
CA ALA A 337 12.74 -2.87 16.82
C ALA A 337 13.34 -2.43 18.17
N GLY A 338 12.88 -1.35 18.78
CA GLY A 338 13.47 -0.89 20.05
C GLY A 338 13.04 0.51 20.48
N PRO A 339 13.91 1.28 21.17
CA PRO A 339 13.67 2.70 21.42
C PRO A 339 13.63 3.49 20.10
N GLY A 340 12.95 4.63 20.09
CA GLY A 340 12.96 5.47 18.90
C GLY A 340 14.23 6.32 18.79
N PHE A 341 14.42 6.90 17.61
CA PHE A 341 15.54 7.75 17.25
C PHE A 341 15.09 9.22 17.20
N PRO A 342 15.95 10.17 17.59
CA PRO A 342 15.81 11.57 17.18
C PRO A 342 15.71 11.72 15.65
N ALA A 343 15.21 12.87 15.19
CA ALA A 343 15.03 13.15 13.76
C ALA A 343 16.34 13.04 12.97
N GLU A 344 17.45 13.48 13.56
CA GLU A 344 18.78 13.46 12.97
C GLU A 344 19.41 12.06 12.90
N GLU A 345 18.94 11.11 13.73
CA GLU A 345 19.50 9.76 13.79
C GLU A 345 18.71 8.72 13.00
N ILE A 346 17.45 9.01 12.61
CA ILE A 346 16.60 8.02 11.92
C ILE A 346 17.14 7.64 10.54
N VAL A 347 17.67 8.61 9.77
CA VAL A 347 18.20 8.34 8.43
C VAL A 347 19.49 7.50 8.51
N PRO A 348 20.50 7.85 9.35
CA PRO A 348 21.63 6.97 9.61
C PRO A 348 21.23 5.57 10.12
N ALA A 349 20.18 5.46 10.93
CA ALA A 349 19.69 4.17 11.41
C ALA A 349 19.11 3.30 10.29
N VAL A 350 18.31 3.88 9.39
CA VAL A 350 17.78 3.18 8.20
C VAL A 350 18.91 2.74 7.28
N GLU A 351 19.93 3.57 7.08
CA GLU A 351 21.11 3.21 6.30
C GLU A 351 21.84 1.99 6.88
N ARG A 352 22.17 1.99 8.19
CA ARG A 352 22.79 0.83 8.85
C ARG A 352 21.95 -0.43 8.70
N LEU A 353 20.63 -0.31 8.87
CA LEU A 353 19.69 -1.41 8.72
C LEU A 353 19.71 -2.01 7.31
N VAL A 354 19.77 -1.15 6.27
CA VAL A 354 19.81 -1.58 4.88
C VAL A 354 21.15 -2.24 4.54
N HIS A 355 22.28 -1.70 5.02
CA HIS A 355 23.58 -2.37 4.86
C HIS A 355 23.58 -3.75 5.52
N ALA A 356 23.08 -3.87 6.75
CA ALA A 356 22.96 -5.17 7.41
C ALA A 356 22.09 -6.14 6.60
N TYR A 357 20.97 -5.70 6.03
CA TYR A 357 20.18 -6.53 5.12
C TYR A 357 21.01 -7.02 3.91
N LEU A 358 21.75 -6.12 3.27
CA LEU A 358 22.57 -6.45 2.10
C LEU A 358 23.68 -7.45 2.42
N ASP A 359 24.25 -7.40 3.63
CA ASP A 359 25.28 -8.32 4.12
C ASP A 359 24.70 -9.68 4.53
N LEU A 360 23.47 -9.69 5.08
CA LEU A 360 22.81 -10.89 5.60
C LEU A 360 22.04 -11.69 4.54
N ARG A 361 21.73 -11.08 3.38
CA ARG A 361 20.98 -11.76 2.32
C ARG A 361 21.85 -12.82 1.63
N SER A 362 21.28 -13.99 1.37
CA SER A 362 21.97 -15.11 0.73
C SER A 362 22.26 -14.88 -0.76
N GLY A 363 21.68 -13.84 -1.37
CA GLY A 363 21.96 -13.44 -2.74
C GLY A 363 21.12 -12.25 -3.20
N ARG A 364 21.40 -11.73 -4.39
CA ARG A 364 20.74 -10.52 -4.94
C ARG A 364 19.22 -10.63 -5.12
N ARG A 365 18.68 -11.85 -5.19
CA ARG A 365 17.23 -12.11 -5.38
C ARG A 365 16.47 -12.25 -4.06
N GLU A 366 17.16 -12.46 -2.93
CA GLU A 366 16.48 -12.54 -1.64
C GLU A 366 16.07 -11.13 -1.21
N THR A 367 14.77 -10.91 -1.02
CA THR A 367 14.21 -9.61 -0.62
C THR A 367 14.37 -9.37 0.88
N PHE A 368 14.23 -8.12 1.32
CA PHE A 368 14.29 -7.77 2.74
C PHE A 368 13.36 -8.62 3.61
N LEU A 369 12.10 -8.81 3.19
CA LEU A 369 11.15 -9.61 3.96
C LEU A 369 11.54 -11.09 4.01
N GLN A 370 12.12 -11.64 2.95
CA GLN A 370 12.61 -13.02 2.95
C GLN A 370 13.78 -13.18 3.93
N THR A 371 14.77 -12.28 3.87
CA THR A 371 15.89 -12.26 4.82
C THR A 371 15.40 -12.10 6.26
N TYR A 372 14.45 -11.17 6.50
CA TYR A 372 13.86 -10.94 7.82
C TYR A 372 13.11 -12.18 8.35
N ARG A 373 12.30 -12.84 7.53
CA ARG A 373 11.55 -14.06 7.92
C ARG A 373 12.50 -15.22 8.23
N ARG A 374 13.61 -15.33 7.51
CA ARG A 374 14.62 -16.39 7.73
C ARG A 374 15.43 -16.18 9.02
N LEU A 375 15.83 -14.96 9.31
CA LEU A 375 16.75 -14.65 10.41
C LEU A 375 16.05 -14.16 11.69
N GLY A 376 14.80 -13.74 11.59
CA GLY A 376 14.11 -13.03 12.65
C GLY A 376 14.70 -11.64 12.90
N ILE A 377 14.22 -10.97 13.94
CA ILE A 377 14.54 -9.57 14.21
C ILE A 377 15.94 -9.33 14.80
N GLY A 378 16.58 -10.35 15.38
CA GLY A 378 17.81 -10.22 16.17
C GLY A 378 18.94 -9.46 15.46
N PRO A 379 19.39 -9.93 14.27
CA PRO A 379 20.46 -9.25 13.52
C PRO A 379 20.13 -7.81 13.12
N PHE A 380 18.87 -7.54 12.78
CA PHE A 380 18.41 -6.20 12.40
C PHE A 380 18.35 -5.24 13.59
N LYS A 381 17.98 -5.75 14.78
CA LYS A 381 18.07 -5.01 16.06
C LYS A 381 19.51 -4.63 16.38
N ALA A 382 20.45 -5.57 16.26
CA ALA A 382 21.87 -5.31 16.48
C ALA A 382 22.41 -4.21 15.54
N ALA A 383 21.99 -4.20 14.27
CA ALA A 383 22.38 -3.17 13.31
C ALA A 383 21.80 -1.77 13.63
N LEU A 384 20.56 -1.72 14.13
CA LEU A 384 19.91 -0.47 14.52
C LEU A 384 20.53 0.15 15.78
N TYR A 385 20.88 -0.70 16.75
CA TYR A 385 21.42 -0.31 18.06
C TYR A 385 22.78 -0.98 18.29
N PRO A 386 23.85 -0.52 17.58
CA PRO A 386 25.18 -1.02 17.87
C PRO A 386 25.52 -0.70 19.33
N GLU A 387 26.14 -1.65 20.03
CA GLU A 387 26.67 -1.39 21.37
C GLU A 387 27.56 -0.14 21.27
N ARG A 388 27.29 0.86 22.11
CA ARG A 388 28.19 2.01 22.22
C ARG A 388 29.54 1.45 22.64
N VAL A 389 30.51 1.46 21.73
CA VAL A 389 31.91 1.28 22.10
C VAL A 389 32.20 2.36 23.13
N ASP A 390 32.47 1.94 24.36
CA ASP A 390 32.65 2.83 25.50
C ASP A 390 33.65 3.93 25.17
N ALA A 391 33.15 5.16 25.03
CA ALA A 391 33.95 6.38 25.00
C ALA A 391 34.47 6.76 26.40
N ASN A 392 34.78 5.75 27.23
CA ASN A 392 35.35 5.86 28.57
C ASN A 392 36.64 5.02 28.69
N ALA A 393 37.44 4.99 27.62
CA ALA A 393 38.81 4.55 27.64
C ALA A 393 39.69 5.59 26.93
N ALA A 394 39.89 6.73 27.59
CA ALA A 394 40.99 7.67 27.33
C ALA A 394 41.29 8.44 28.62
#